data_AF-A0A8D0L758-F1
#
_entry.id   AF-A0A8D0L758-F1
#
_cell.length_a   1.000
_cell.length_b   1.000
_cell.length_c   1.000
_cell.angle_alpha   90.00
_cell.angle_beta   90.00
_cell.angle_gamma   90.00
#
_symmetry.space_group_name_H-M   'P 1'
#
loop_
_entity.id
_entity.type
_entity.pdbx_description
1 polymer ?
#
loop_
_entity_poly.entity_id
_entity_poly.type
_entity_poly.pdbx_seq_one_letter_code
_entity_poly.pdbx_strand_id
1 'polypeptide(L)'
;MEADPQPDSLDGWVAIRENAFTEPEPPHKLRFIVGWNAIESKFAVTCHNRTLQQQQREEEKGEKEAADEETQPPQQSWAGLFSPQALQGLHRQLAALSERLEPCFPQLPPALTGCSGLWALLFPSGPVLEEAELEELCRRLERYLGWALELCGRRLVLESLFAQDQEEEDEYFENLHEFRRKARKGQLTGAKEALRRVLYQHKDADTMVALMRVYEEEEDAYRELVTMATQFYQYLLQPFRDMRELATLCKLEILKSLQADKLGPRRVEALEKEAEEWTEHAEEAVCSIQDITVGYFKETVQALAAMKKQMEQDQKRFGQATWASACPRLENLKYMLAKETLQHMRAKELCLNHKRADIWKNMENLDEQEDNMVVVEELELEYYETQLELYDVQLEILKHEEMLLITQLDTLRRQMKEIQDEVVYYDTCENPEELEGAEEALGQRCAFSPEVAKLRRRTRQLEAKRGTICARRAYLRNKKDQCEERHRTRLQQAQESTKYLHQHHSIQLVSTEREEPLL
;
A
#
# COMPACT_ATOMS: atom_id res chain seq x y z
N MET A 1 30.39 -26.70 -19.05
CA MET A 1 28.95 -26.99 -19.22
C MET A 1 28.25 -25.65 -19.14
N GLU A 2 28.15 -24.97 -20.28
CA GLU A 2 27.29 -23.80 -20.41
C GLU A 2 25.86 -24.33 -20.33
N ALA A 3 25.09 -23.83 -19.37
CA ALA A 3 23.70 -24.19 -19.23
C ALA A 3 22.94 -23.62 -20.43
N ASP A 4 22.22 -24.47 -21.16
CA ASP A 4 21.31 -24.02 -22.22
C ASP A 4 20.35 -22.96 -21.65
N PRO A 5 20.16 -21.82 -22.33
CA PRO A 5 19.24 -20.79 -21.86
C PRO A 5 17.83 -21.37 -21.79
N GLN A 6 17.23 -21.24 -20.61
CA GLN A 6 15.87 -21.69 -20.33
C GLN A 6 14.92 -20.97 -21.30
N PRO A 7 14.08 -21.69 -22.08
CA PRO A 7 13.27 -21.09 -23.16
C PRO A 7 12.23 -20.08 -22.67
N ASP A 8 11.95 -20.06 -21.37
CA ASP A 8 11.03 -19.13 -20.71
C ASP A 8 11.75 -17.99 -19.96
N SER A 9 13.05 -17.77 -20.20
CA SER A 9 13.74 -16.64 -19.58
C SER A 9 13.24 -15.32 -20.16
N LEU A 10 12.64 -14.51 -19.30
CA LEU A 10 12.25 -13.13 -19.58
C LEU A 10 13.45 -12.17 -19.45
N ASP A 11 14.68 -12.67 -19.37
CA ASP A 11 15.88 -11.83 -19.31
C ASP A 11 16.02 -11.02 -20.61
N GLY A 12 15.96 -9.69 -20.46
CA GLY A 12 16.00 -8.73 -21.58
C GLY A 12 14.64 -8.29 -22.11
N TRP A 13 13.52 -8.79 -21.56
CA TRP A 13 12.18 -8.32 -21.93
C TRP A 13 11.80 -7.04 -21.16
N VAL A 14 11.21 -6.08 -21.87
CA VAL A 14 10.72 -4.82 -21.30
C VAL A 14 9.20 -4.75 -21.43
N ALA A 15 8.51 -4.33 -20.37
CA ALA A 15 7.06 -4.13 -20.39
C ALA A 15 6.74 -2.76 -20.97
N ILE A 16 5.81 -2.69 -21.92
CA ILE A 16 5.36 -1.45 -22.56
C ILE A 16 4.05 -1.02 -21.89
N ARG A 17 3.91 0.27 -21.56
CA ARG A 17 2.67 0.81 -20.97
C ARG A 17 1.48 0.63 -21.92
N GLU A 18 0.30 0.30 -21.38
CA GLU A 18 -0.92 0.05 -22.18
C GLU A 18 -1.33 1.24 -23.06
N ASN A 19 -0.96 2.46 -22.65
CA ASN A 19 -1.30 3.73 -23.32
C ASN A 19 -0.09 4.39 -24.02
N ALA A 20 1.01 3.65 -24.24
CA ALA A 20 2.24 4.21 -24.82
C ALA A 20 2.06 4.81 -26.22
N PHE A 21 0.97 4.46 -26.92
CA PHE A 21 0.70 4.89 -28.30
C PHE A 21 -0.63 5.66 -28.46
N THR A 22 -1.29 6.04 -27.36
CA THR A 22 -2.49 6.90 -27.45
C THR A 22 -2.09 8.34 -27.75
N GLU A 23 -2.69 8.96 -28.77
CA GLU A 23 -2.42 10.36 -29.16
C GLU A 23 -2.83 11.34 -28.04
N PRO A 24 -2.00 12.34 -27.66
CA PRO A 24 -2.33 13.20 -26.54
C PRO A 24 -3.11 14.46 -26.97
N GLU A 25 -4.08 14.81 -26.13
CA GLU A 25 -4.46 16.16 -25.66
C GLU A 25 -4.76 17.33 -26.63
N PRO A 26 -5.75 18.20 -26.29
CA PRO A 26 -6.21 19.33 -27.10
C PRO A 26 -5.09 20.33 -27.48
N PRO A 27 -5.30 21.20 -28.48
CA PRO A 27 -4.26 22.10 -28.99
C PRO A 27 -3.76 23.07 -27.90
N HIS A 28 -2.55 22.83 -27.40
CA HIS A 28 -1.89 23.74 -26.45
C HIS A 28 -1.38 24.99 -27.17
N LYS A 29 -1.55 26.15 -26.53
CA LYS A 29 -0.97 27.41 -27.02
C LYS A 29 0.43 27.59 -26.43
N LEU A 30 1.46 27.14 -27.15
CA LEU A 30 2.84 27.36 -26.74
C LEU A 30 3.33 28.76 -27.13
N ARG A 31 4.18 29.37 -26.30
CA ARG A 31 4.87 30.63 -26.59
C ARG A 31 6.37 30.48 -26.35
N PHE A 32 7.16 30.76 -27.38
CA PHE A 32 8.61 30.86 -27.28
C PHE A 32 9.05 32.28 -26.91
N ILE A 33 10.11 32.35 -26.10
CA ILE A 33 10.85 33.57 -25.77
C ILE A 33 12.33 33.27 -25.99
N VAL A 34 13.03 34.13 -26.74
CA VAL A 34 14.44 33.96 -27.06
C VAL A 34 15.22 35.17 -26.55
N GLY A 35 16.28 34.92 -25.79
CA GLY A 35 17.21 35.94 -25.30
C GLY A 35 18.65 35.59 -25.67
N TRP A 36 19.51 36.61 -25.79
CA TRP A 36 20.93 36.37 -25.96
C TRP A 36 21.65 36.33 -24.61
N ASN A 37 22.38 35.25 -24.36
CA ASN A 37 23.27 35.15 -23.21
C ASN A 37 24.69 35.57 -23.64
N ALA A 38 25.09 36.78 -23.22
CA ALA A 38 26.40 37.35 -23.55
C ALA A 38 27.58 36.59 -22.90
N ILE A 39 27.36 35.92 -21.77
CA ILE A 39 28.40 35.17 -21.04
C ILE A 39 28.77 33.89 -21.79
N GLU A 40 27.75 33.17 -22.28
CA GLU A 40 27.95 31.91 -23.00
C GLU A 40 28.03 32.05 -24.51
N SER A 41 27.75 33.25 -25.05
CA SER A 41 27.61 33.50 -26.49
C SER A 41 26.61 32.55 -27.17
N LYS A 42 25.45 32.35 -26.53
CA LYS A 42 24.37 31.44 -26.96
C LYS A 42 23.00 32.11 -26.85
N PHE A 43 22.02 31.56 -27.57
CA PHE A 43 20.61 31.92 -27.43
C PHE A 43 19.96 31.09 -26.33
N ALA A 44 19.43 31.76 -25.30
CA ALA A 44 18.52 31.16 -24.34
C ALA A 44 17.12 31.11 -24.94
N VAL A 45 16.62 29.91 -25.25
CA VAL A 45 15.28 29.68 -25.77
C VAL A 45 14.44 29.09 -24.64
N THR A 46 13.31 29.72 -24.34
CA THR A 46 12.34 29.23 -23.37
C THR A 46 10.98 29.04 -24.05
N CYS A 47 10.25 28.00 -23.69
CA CYS A 47 8.91 27.70 -24.21
C CYS A 47 7.95 27.55 -23.04
N HIS A 48 6.78 28.20 -23.11
CA HIS A 48 5.77 28.15 -22.06
C HIS A 48 4.43 27.67 -22.61
N ASN A 49 3.76 26.78 -21.89
CA ASN A 49 2.41 26.32 -22.22
C ASN A 49 1.35 27.26 -21.62
N ARG A 50 0.80 28.17 -22.43
CA ARG A 50 -0.18 29.18 -21.95
C ARG A 50 -1.53 28.60 -21.59
N THR A 51 -1.93 27.49 -22.21
CA THR A 51 -3.20 26.81 -21.92
C THR A 51 -3.19 26.23 -20.50
N LEU A 52 -2.10 25.58 -20.09
CA LEU A 52 -1.96 25.03 -18.74
C LEU A 52 -1.74 26.14 -17.69
N GLN A 53 -0.97 27.19 -18.00
CA GLN A 53 -0.81 28.34 -17.09
C GLN A 53 -2.12 29.12 -16.84
N GLN A 54 -3.06 29.13 -17.81
CA GLN A 54 -4.36 29.78 -17.64
C GLN A 54 -5.31 28.94 -16.79
N GLN A 55 -5.37 27.63 -17.03
CA GLN A 55 -6.16 26.70 -16.21
C GLN A 55 -5.74 26.75 -14.75
N GLN A 56 -4.44 26.77 -14.46
CA GLN A 56 -3.97 26.90 -13.08
C GLN A 56 -4.30 28.25 -12.44
N ARG A 57 -4.23 29.36 -13.17
CA ARG A 57 -4.66 30.66 -12.62
C ARG A 57 -6.17 30.73 -12.36
N GLU A 58 -6.95 29.88 -13.03
CA GLU A 58 -8.39 29.73 -12.80
C GLU A 58 -8.65 28.77 -11.63
N GLU A 59 -7.88 27.68 -11.50
CA GLU A 59 -7.88 26.75 -10.36
C GLU A 59 -7.32 27.36 -9.07
N GLU A 60 -6.38 28.29 -9.14
CA GLU A 60 -5.89 29.07 -7.98
C GLU A 60 -6.90 30.15 -7.53
N LYS A 61 -7.86 30.50 -8.39
CA LYS A 61 -8.93 31.47 -8.10
C LYS A 61 -10.26 30.81 -7.70
N GLY A 62 -10.46 29.53 -8.00
CA GLY A 62 -11.54 28.70 -7.47
C GLY A 62 -11.03 27.93 -6.25
N GLU A 63 -11.84 27.81 -5.20
CA GLU A 63 -11.44 27.12 -3.98
C GLU A 63 -11.02 25.66 -4.23
N LYS A 64 -9.94 25.25 -3.55
CA LYS A 64 -9.38 23.90 -3.54
C LYS A 64 -10.45 22.86 -3.18
N GLU A 65 -10.80 21.98 -4.12
CA GLU A 65 -11.34 20.67 -3.79
C GLU A 65 -10.50 19.57 -4.45
N ALA A 66 -9.98 18.70 -3.58
CA ALA A 66 -9.25 17.46 -3.74
C ALA A 66 -9.11 16.87 -5.16
N ALA A 67 -7.86 16.75 -5.61
CA ALA A 67 -7.44 15.76 -6.60
C ALA A 67 -6.20 15.02 -6.08
N ASP A 68 -6.25 13.69 -6.19
CA ASP A 68 -5.29 12.72 -5.64
C ASP A 68 -3.82 13.04 -5.94
N GLU A 69 -3.00 12.93 -4.90
CA GLU A 69 -1.54 12.86 -4.98
C GLU A 69 -1.15 11.54 -5.68
N GLU A 70 -0.59 11.61 -6.90
CA GLU A 70 0.41 10.65 -7.44
C GLU A 70 0.72 10.86 -8.94
N THR A 71 0.16 11.87 -9.62
CA THR A 71 0.58 12.21 -10.99
C THR A 71 1.40 13.51 -10.95
N GLN A 72 2.67 13.46 -11.36
CA GLN A 72 3.50 14.67 -11.49
C GLN A 72 2.77 15.69 -12.39
N PRO A 73 2.73 16.99 -12.01
CA PRO A 73 2.08 18.00 -12.84
C PRO A 73 2.75 18.04 -14.21
N PRO A 74 1.97 18.12 -15.32
CA PRO A 74 2.53 18.11 -16.67
C PRO A 74 3.56 19.24 -16.84
N GLN A 75 4.71 18.95 -17.46
CA GLN A 75 5.82 19.89 -17.63
C GLN A 75 5.33 21.16 -18.36
N GLN A 76 5.41 22.31 -17.68
CA GLN A 76 4.72 23.54 -18.10
C GLN A 76 5.60 24.51 -18.89
N SER A 77 6.92 24.40 -18.72
CA SER A 77 7.91 25.29 -19.34
C SER A 77 9.19 24.52 -19.65
N TRP A 78 9.77 24.81 -20.82
CA TRP A 78 11.06 24.28 -21.27
C TRP A 78 12.06 25.41 -21.42
N ALA A 79 13.34 25.15 -21.15
CA ALA A 79 14.41 26.12 -21.30
C ALA A 79 15.69 25.43 -21.80
N GLY A 80 16.39 26.05 -22.73
CA GLY A 80 17.62 25.51 -23.30
C GLY A 80 18.53 26.59 -23.86
N LEU A 81 19.83 26.32 -23.89
CA LEU A 81 20.85 27.22 -24.42
C LEU A 81 21.40 26.67 -25.74
N PHE A 82 21.20 27.41 -26.83
CA PHE A 82 21.51 26.97 -28.18
C PHE A 82 22.60 27.84 -28.80
N SER A 83 23.65 27.20 -29.32
CA SER A 83 24.62 27.91 -30.13
C SER A 83 24.00 28.30 -31.50
N PRO A 84 24.53 29.32 -32.18
CA PRO A 84 24.10 29.68 -33.54
C PRO A 84 24.16 28.50 -34.52
N GLN A 85 25.16 27.62 -34.36
CA GLN A 85 25.31 26.40 -35.17
C GLN A 85 24.26 25.34 -34.81
N ALA A 86 23.91 25.20 -33.52
CA ALA A 86 22.86 24.29 -33.08
C ALA A 86 21.49 24.70 -33.63
N LEU A 87 21.16 26.01 -33.63
CA LEU A 87 19.93 26.52 -34.24
C LEU A 87 19.89 26.31 -35.76
N GLN A 88 21.03 26.43 -36.44
CA GLN A 88 21.12 26.08 -37.87
C GLN A 88 20.94 24.58 -38.11
N GLY A 89 21.49 23.73 -37.24
CA GLY A 89 21.27 22.27 -37.28
C GLY A 89 19.79 21.91 -37.09
N LEU A 90 19.17 22.50 -36.08
CA LEU A 90 17.74 22.36 -35.79
C LEU A 90 16.87 22.86 -36.94
N HIS A 91 17.22 23.99 -37.54
CA HIS A 91 16.54 24.49 -38.73
C HIS A 91 16.59 23.49 -39.88
N ARG A 92 17.75 22.88 -40.15
CA ARG A 92 17.86 21.86 -41.21
C ARG A 92 16.99 20.64 -40.93
N GLN A 93 16.92 20.20 -39.67
CA GLN A 93 16.05 19.08 -39.26
C GLN A 93 14.57 19.43 -39.47
N LEU A 94 14.12 20.61 -39.02
CA LEU A 94 12.73 21.04 -39.16
C LEU A 94 12.35 21.36 -40.62
N ALA A 95 13.26 21.94 -41.40
CA ALA A 95 13.05 22.23 -42.81
C ALA A 95 12.97 20.95 -43.65
N ALA A 96 13.69 19.89 -43.27
CA ALA A 96 13.56 18.57 -43.89
C ALA A 96 12.17 17.94 -43.66
N LEU A 97 11.50 18.29 -42.56
CA LEU A 97 10.14 17.83 -42.25
C LEU A 97 9.06 18.70 -42.92
N SER A 98 9.33 20.00 -43.09
CA SER A 98 8.43 20.93 -43.77
C SER A 98 9.22 21.97 -44.58
N GLU A 99 9.23 21.80 -45.90
CA GLU A 99 9.93 22.68 -46.85
C GLU A 99 9.48 24.15 -46.75
N ARG A 100 8.28 24.40 -46.18
CA ARG A 100 7.72 25.74 -45.98
C ARG A 100 8.45 26.56 -44.92
N LEU A 101 9.31 25.93 -44.10
CA LEU A 101 10.12 26.60 -43.07
C LEU A 101 11.45 27.16 -43.61
N GLU A 102 11.91 26.69 -44.77
CA GLU A 102 13.19 27.09 -45.37
C GLU A 102 13.34 28.61 -45.58
N PRO A 103 12.35 29.35 -46.13
CA PRO A 103 12.46 30.80 -46.30
C PRO A 103 12.27 31.60 -45.00
N CYS A 104 11.86 30.93 -43.91
CA CYS A 104 11.40 31.59 -42.68
C CYS A 104 12.51 31.75 -41.62
N PHE A 105 13.66 31.09 -41.80
CA PHE A 105 14.75 31.16 -40.83
C PHE A 105 15.54 32.47 -40.94
N PRO A 106 15.75 33.20 -39.84
CA PRO A 106 16.51 34.44 -39.87
C PRO A 106 17.99 34.16 -40.20
N GLN A 107 18.55 34.95 -41.11
CA GLN A 107 19.99 34.89 -41.40
C GLN A 107 20.78 35.27 -40.15
N LEU A 108 21.61 34.35 -39.65
CA LEU A 108 22.48 34.60 -38.51
C LEU A 108 23.73 35.35 -38.99
N PRO A 109 24.06 36.52 -38.40
CA PRO A 109 25.28 37.25 -38.74
C PRO A 109 26.54 36.39 -38.62
N PRO A 110 27.50 36.51 -39.56
CA PRO A 110 28.77 35.76 -39.51
C PRO A 110 29.59 36.10 -38.26
N ALA A 111 29.35 37.25 -37.63
CA ALA A 111 29.91 37.65 -36.35
C ALA A 111 29.52 36.71 -35.19
N LEU A 112 28.30 36.15 -35.22
CA LEU A 112 27.82 35.17 -34.23
C LEU A 112 28.25 33.75 -34.59
N THR A 113 28.54 33.49 -35.87
CA THR A 113 28.98 32.18 -36.37
C THR A 113 30.51 32.01 -36.33
N GLY A 114 31.21 32.92 -35.64
CA GLY A 114 32.67 33.02 -35.56
C GLY A 114 33.36 31.71 -35.15
N CYS A 115 34.60 31.54 -35.63
CA CYS A 115 35.41 30.32 -35.58
C CYS A 115 35.24 29.53 -34.28
N SER A 116 34.61 28.36 -34.37
CA SER A 116 34.50 27.42 -33.25
C SER A 116 35.87 26.79 -32.93
N GLY A 117 36.21 26.67 -31.65
CA GLY A 117 37.44 26.03 -31.16
C GLY A 117 38.62 26.99 -30.91
N LEU A 118 39.83 26.42 -30.84
CA LEU A 118 41.10 27.09 -30.48
C LEU A 118 41.41 28.40 -31.25
N TRP A 119 40.76 28.65 -32.39
CA TRP A 119 40.90 29.87 -33.18
C TRP A 119 40.22 31.10 -32.55
N ALA A 120 39.18 30.92 -31.73
CA ALA A 120 38.51 32.01 -31.01
C ALA A 120 39.41 32.64 -29.93
N LEU A 121 40.35 31.86 -29.36
CA LEU A 121 41.32 32.34 -28.37
C LEU A 121 42.45 33.16 -28.98
N LEU A 122 42.74 32.96 -30.27
CA LEU A 122 43.84 33.61 -30.97
C LEU A 122 43.45 34.96 -31.59
N PHE A 123 42.17 35.18 -31.86
CA PHE A 123 41.67 36.41 -32.49
C PHE A 123 40.30 36.85 -31.92
N PRO A 124 40.26 37.54 -30.77
CA PRO A 124 39.00 37.96 -30.12
C PRO A 124 38.35 39.20 -30.79
N SER A 125 38.43 39.32 -32.11
CA SER A 125 38.02 40.52 -32.85
C SER A 125 36.94 40.20 -33.89
N GLY A 126 35.78 39.77 -33.41
CA GLY A 126 34.53 39.86 -34.19
C GLY A 126 33.85 41.20 -33.92
N PRO A 127 33.10 41.77 -34.88
CA PRO A 127 32.33 42.99 -34.62
C PRO A 127 31.30 42.72 -33.52
N VAL A 128 31.31 43.54 -32.47
CA VAL A 128 30.29 43.52 -31.43
C VAL A 128 28.99 44.00 -32.09
N LEU A 129 28.02 43.10 -32.23
CA LEU A 129 26.67 43.48 -32.67
C LEU A 129 26.08 44.44 -31.63
N GLU A 130 25.40 45.49 -32.11
CA GLU A 130 24.67 46.38 -31.20
C GLU A 130 23.52 45.62 -30.52
N GLU A 131 23.23 45.95 -29.27
CA GLU A 131 22.18 45.28 -28.48
C GLU A 131 20.82 45.29 -29.21
N ALA A 132 20.51 46.36 -29.94
CA ALA A 132 19.28 46.49 -30.72
C ALA A 132 19.19 45.49 -31.89
N GLU A 133 20.32 45.17 -32.55
CA GLU A 133 20.36 44.19 -33.65
C GLU A 133 20.17 42.76 -33.13
N LEU A 134 20.68 42.51 -31.93
CA LEU A 134 20.58 41.23 -31.25
C LEU A 134 19.17 40.98 -30.70
N GLU A 135 18.51 41.99 -30.15
CA GLU A 135 17.10 41.92 -29.76
C GLU A 135 16.19 41.65 -30.96
N GLU A 136 16.43 42.29 -32.11
CA GLU A 136 15.66 42.07 -33.32
C GLU A 136 15.85 40.64 -33.86
N LEU A 137 17.08 40.11 -33.78
CA LEU A 137 17.36 38.72 -34.12
C LEU A 137 16.63 37.73 -33.21
N CYS A 138 16.63 37.97 -31.90
CA CYS A 138 15.89 37.19 -30.91
C CYS A 138 14.38 37.19 -31.21
N ARG A 139 13.76 38.35 -31.51
CA ARG A 139 12.35 38.43 -31.90
C ARG A 139 12.04 37.66 -33.18
N ARG A 140 12.96 37.65 -34.15
CA ARG A 140 12.79 36.86 -35.39
C ARG A 140 12.87 35.36 -35.12
N LEU A 141 13.77 34.93 -34.24
CA LEU A 141 13.87 33.53 -33.80
C LEU A 141 12.61 33.09 -33.04
N GLU A 142 12.04 33.92 -32.17
CA GLU A 142 10.75 33.65 -31.51
C GLU A 142 9.63 33.39 -32.52
N ARG A 143 9.54 34.24 -33.57
CA ARG A 143 8.53 34.09 -34.64
C ARG A 143 8.77 32.84 -35.47
N TYR A 144 10.02 32.53 -35.78
CA TYR A 144 10.39 31.31 -36.49
C TYR A 144 9.98 30.05 -35.72
N LEU A 145 10.26 29.98 -34.42
CA LEU A 145 9.86 28.84 -33.58
C LEU A 145 8.34 28.73 -33.44
N GLY A 146 7.64 29.87 -33.42
CA GLY A 146 6.17 29.89 -33.51
C GLY A 146 5.64 29.28 -34.81
N TRP A 147 6.23 29.62 -35.95
CA TRP A 147 5.87 29.01 -37.25
C TRP A 147 6.27 27.55 -37.36
N ALA A 148 7.42 27.17 -36.80
CA ALA A 148 7.84 25.77 -36.73
C ALA A 148 6.81 24.92 -35.98
N LEU A 149 6.25 25.45 -34.90
CA LEU A 149 5.22 24.77 -34.13
C LEU A 149 3.91 24.59 -34.90
N GLU A 150 3.49 25.58 -35.69
CA GLU A 150 2.30 25.49 -36.53
C GLU A 150 2.47 24.50 -37.70
N LEU A 151 3.69 24.37 -38.25
CA LEU A 151 3.96 23.60 -39.46
C LEU A 151 4.44 22.17 -39.19
N CYS A 152 5.28 21.96 -38.17
CA CYS A 152 5.84 20.65 -37.82
C CYS A 152 5.12 19.99 -36.63
N GLY A 153 4.27 20.72 -35.91
CA GLY A 153 3.54 20.23 -34.74
C GLY A 153 4.36 20.29 -33.45
N ARG A 154 3.64 20.33 -32.32
CA ARG A 154 4.22 20.59 -30.99
C ARG A 154 5.30 19.57 -30.59
N ARG A 155 5.02 18.30 -30.82
CA ARG A 155 5.81 17.16 -30.33
C ARG A 155 7.19 17.16 -30.96
N LEU A 156 7.24 17.16 -32.29
CA LEU A 156 8.48 17.19 -33.06
C LEU A 156 9.33 18.42 -32.77
N VAL A 157 8.73 19.60 -32.57
CA VAL A 157 9.47 20.83 -32.25
C VAL A 157 10.04 20.81 -30.84
N LEU A 158 9.27 20.33 -29.85
CA LEU A 158 9.74 20.22 -28.47
C LEU A 158 10.79 19.11 -28.32
N GLU A 159 10.59 17.94 -28.93
CA GLU A 159 11.57 16.85 -28.97
C GLU A 159 12.87 17.33 -29.64
N SER A 160 12.79 18.02 -30.79
CA SER A 160 14.00 18.52 -31.46
C SER A 160 14.76 19.59 -30.65
N LEU A 161 14.06 20.42 -29.87
CA LEU A 161 14.68 21.49 -29.07
C LEU A 161 15.14 20.99 -27.70
N PHE A 162 14.36 20.13 -27.05
CA PHE A 162 14.47 19.86 -25.62
C PHE A 162 14.50 18.36 -25.29
N ALA A 163 14.70 17.45 -26.26
CA ALA A 163 14.84 16.01 -26.00
C ALA A 163 15.77 15.78 -24.80
N GLN A 164 15.19 15.29 -23.72
CA GLN A 164 15.93 14.76 -22.58
C GLN A 164 15.92 13.25 -22.75
N ASP A 165 17.05 12.68 -23.17
CA ASP A 165 17.21 11.25 -23.48
C ASP A 165 16.83 10.29 -22.33
N GLN A 166 16.56 10.79 -21.11
CA GLN A 166 16.20 9.99 -19.94
C GLN A 166 14.71 10.07 -19.53
N GLU A 167 14.00 11.15 -19.85
CA GLU A 167 12.58 11.30 -19.45
C GLU A 167 11.63 10.59 -20.43
N GLU A 168 12.04 10.40 -21.69
CA GLU A 168 11.23 9.72 -22.70
C GLU A 168 11.15 8.20 -22.49
N GLU A 169 12.21 7.53 -22.01
CA GLU A 169 12.20 6.06 -21.81
C GLU A 169 11.20 5.62 -20.73
N ASP A 170 11.08 6.39 -19.65
CA ASP A 170 10.12 6.14 -18.57
C ASP A 170 8.66 6.31 -19.04
N GLU A 171 8.41 7.10 -20.10
CA GLU A 171 7.07 7.28 -20.67
C GLU A 171 6.55 6.01 -21.38
N TYR A 172 7.44 5.24 -22.00
CA TYR A 172 7.07 4.03 -22.77
C TYR A 172 7.10 2.75 -21.95
N PHE A 173 8.02 2.65 -20.98
CA PHE A 173 8.25 1.42 -20.25
C PHE A 173 7.55 1.40 -18.89
N GLU A 174 7.00 0.24 -18.55
CA GLU A 174 6.51 -0.04 -17.20
C GLU A 174 7.60 -0.77 -16.43
N ASN A 175 7.80 -0.40 -15.16
CA ASN A 175 8.71 -1.11 -14.29
C ASN A 175 8.29 -2.59 -14.20
N LEU A 176 9.22 -3.51 -14.53
CA LEU A 176 8.93 -4.96 -14.53
C LEU A 176 8.39 -5.45 -13.18
N HIS A 177 8.81 -4.84 -12.08
CA HIS A 177 8.30 -5.16 -10.76
C HIS A 177 6.83 -4.78 -10.60
N GLU A 178 6.42 -3.62 -11.12
CA GLU A 178 5.05 -3.14 -11.12
C GLU A 178 4.16 -3.98 -12.03
N PHE A 179 4.64 -4.29 -13.24
CA PHE A 179 3.94 -5.18 -14.16
C PHE A 179 3.67 -6.55 -13.51
N ARG A 180 4.69 -7.18 -12.91
CA ARG A 180 4.55 -8.45 -12.18
C ARG A 180 3.61 -8.33 -10.98
N ARG A 181 3.65 -7.20 -10.26
CA ARG A 181 2.73 -6.91 -9.15
C ARG A 181 1.29 -6.84 -9.64
N LYS A 182 1.02 -6.10 -10.71
CA LYS A 182 -0.31 -5.96 -11.34
C LYS A 182 -0.81 -7.30 -11.85
N ALA A 183 0.02 -8.08 -12.54
CA ALA A 183 -0.34 -9.41 -13.04
C ALA A 183 -0.76 -10.36 -11.91
N ARG A 184 0.05 -10.46 -10.84
CA ARG A 184 -0.27 -11.31 -9.67
C ARG A 184 -1.50 -10.81 -8.90
N LYS A 185 -1.67 -9.48 -8.78
CA LYS A 185 -2.87 -8.88 -8.21
C LYS A 185 -4.11 -9.25 -9.04
N GLY A 186 -3.99 -9.22 -10.37
CA GLY A 186 -5.03 -9.65 -11.32
C GLY A 186 -5.41 -11.13 -11.17
N GLN A 187 -4.43 -12.01 -10.97
CA GLN A 187 -4.67 -13.43 -10.68
C GLN A 187 -5.42 -13.61 -9.35
N LEU A 188 -5.03 -12.87 -8.30
CA LEU A 188 -5.72 -12.88 -7.01
C LEU A 188 -7.17 -12.38 -7.13
N THR A 189 -7.42 -11.28 -7.87
CA THR A 189 -8.78 -10.80 -8.10
C THR A 189 -9.61 -11.80 -8.90
N GLY A 190 -9.03 -12.43 -9.92
CA GLY A 190 -9.69 -13.49 -10.69
C GLY A 190 -10.07 -14.69 -9.83
N ALA A 191 -9.20 -15.12 -8.91
CA ALA A 191 -9.50 -16.20 -7.97
C ALA A 191 -10.61 -15.83 -6.97
N LYS A 192 -10.63 -14.58 -6.48
CA LYS A 192 -11.74 -14.05 -5.66
C LYS A 192 -13.07 -14.08 -6.41
N GLU A 193 -13.07 -13.69 -7.68
CA GLU A 193 -14.26 -13.72 -8.52
C GLU A 193 -14.70 -15.15 -8.85
N ALA A 194 -13.77 -16.09 -9.05
CA ALA A 194 -14.08 -17.51 -9.19
C ALA A 194 -14.80 -18.05 -7.94
N LEU A 195 -14.28 -17.80 -6.73
CA LEU A 195 -14.94 -18.20 -5.49
C LEU A 195 -16.33 -17.57 -5.34
N ARG A 196 -16.47 -16.28 -5.65
CA ARG A 196 -17.79 -15.60 -5.64
C ARG A 196 -18.78 -16.24 -6.61
N ARG A 197 -18.33 -16.64 -7.80
CA ARG A 197 -19.17 -17.33 -8.80
C ARG A 197 -19.69 -18.66 -8.26
N VAL A 198 -18.82 -19.46 -7.63
CA VAL A 198 -19.24 -20.73 -6.99
C VAL A 198 -20.26 -20.47 -5.87
N LEU A 199 -20.02 -19.47 -5.02
CA LEU A 199 -20.97 -19.09 -3.96
C LEU A 199 -22.37 -18.73 -4.49
N TYR A 200 -22.46 -18.14 -5.69
CA TYR A 200 -23.76 -17.84 -6.30
C TYR A 200 -24.53 -19.09 -6.75
N GLN A 201 -23.84 -20.17 -7.12
CA GLN A 201 -24.44 -21.43 -7.58
C GLN A 201 -25.23 -22.17 -6.47
N HIS A 202 -25.03 -21.80 -5.20
CA HIS A 202 -25.81 -22.35 -4.08
C HIS A 202 -27.33 -22.15 -4.28
N LYS A 203 -27.73 -21.07 -4.97
CA LYS A 203 -29.13 -20.77 -5.28
C LYS A 203 -29.77 -21.80 -6.21
N ASP A 204 -28.97 -22.39 -7.09
CA ASP A 204 -29.42 -23.33 -8.12
C ASP A 204 -29.41 -24.79 -7.62
N ALA A 205 -28.80 -25.03 -6.46
CA ALA A 205 -28.74 -26.35 -5.83
C ALA A 205 -30.00 -26.62 -4.96
N ASP A 206 -30.99 -27.32 -5.52
CA ASP A 206 -32.25 -27.67 -4.84
C ASP A 206 -32.16 -28.91 -3.93
N THR A 207 -31.16 -29.77 -4.15
CA THR A 207 -30.98 -31.01 -3.37
C THR A 207 -29.70 -30.95 -2.55
N MET A 208 -29.71 -31.63 -1.38
CA MET A 208 -28.52 -31.71 -0.54
C MET A 208 -27.33 -32.33 -1.27
N VAL A 209 -27.55 -33.32 -2.14
CA VAL A 209 -26.48 -33.95 -2.94
C VAL A 209 -25.86 -32.95 -3.93
N ALA A 210 -26.67 -32.13 -4.61
CA ALA A 210 -26.16 -31.08 -5.48
C ALA A 210 -25.38 -30.02 -4.68
N LEU A 211 -25.89 -29.63 -3.52
CA LEU A 211 -25.24 -28.64 -2.66
C LEU A 211 -23.90 -29.14 -2.09
N MET A 212 -23.79 -30.44 -1.76
CA MET A 212 -22.52 -31.03 -1.32
C MET A 212 -21.45 -30.98 -2.43
N ARG A 213 -21.82 -31.08 -3.71
CA ARG A 213 -20.88 -30.88 -4.83
C ARG A 213 -20.42 -29.43 -4.94
N VAL A 214 -21.35 -28.48 -4.84
CA VAL A 214 -21.01 -27.04 -4.82
C VAL A 214 -20.07 -26.72 -3.66
N TYR A 215 -20.27 -27.35 -2.51
CA TYR A 215 -19.39 -27.20 -1.35
C TYR A 215 -17.96 -27.73 -1.58
N GLU A 216 -17.80 -28.83 -2.34
CA GLU A 216 -16.49 -29.33 -2.76
C GLU A 216 -15.81 -28.34 -3.73
N GLU A 217 -16.55 -27.84 -4.71
CA GLU A 217 -16.06 -26.81 -5.65
C GLU A 217 -15.68 -25.50 -4.94
N GLU A 218 -16.42 -25.13 -3.89
CA GLU A 218 -16.15 -23.94 -3.06
C GLU A 218 -14.83 -24.10 -2.29
N GLU A 219 -14.54 -25.31 -1.78
CA GLU A 219 -13.27 -25.63 -1.11
C GLU A 219 -12.10 -25.62 -2.08
N ASP A 220 -12.29 -26.08 -3.31
CA ASP A 220 -11.29 -26.02 -4.40
C ASP A 220 -10.98 -24.56 -4.75
N ALA A 221 -12.02 -23.76 -5.03
CA ALA A 221 -11.87 -22.35 -5.34
C ALA A 221 -11.23 -21.55 -4.20
N TYR A 222 -11.55 -21.88 -2.93
CA TYR A 222 -10.90 -21.26 -1.78
C TYR A 222 -9.41 -21.64 -1.69
N ARG A 223 -9.04 -22.90 -1.93
CA ARG A 223 -7.62 -23.33 -1.97
C ARG A 223 -6.84 -22.62 -3.06
N GLU A 224 -7.44 -22.42 -4.23
CA GLU A 224 -6.84 -21.64 -5.32
C GLU A 224 -6.65 -20.17 -4.92
N LEU A 225 -7.67 -19.54 -4.31
CA LEU A 225 -7.56 -18.17 -3.79
C LEU A 225 -6.40 -18.05 -2.79
N VAL A 226 -6.28 -18.98 -1.84
CA VAL A 226 -5.18 -18.99 -0.86
C VAL A 226 -3.83 -19.14 -1.55
N THR A 227 -3.75 -19.96 -2.60
CA THR A 227 -2.52 -20.15 -3.39
C THR A 227 -2.12 -18.86 -4.10
N MET A 228 -3.06 -18.21 -4.81
CA MET A 228 -2.80 -16.94 -5.51
C MET A 228 -2.49 -15.81 -4.53
N ALA A 229 -3.18 -15.75 -3.39
CA ALA A 229 -2.87 -14.80 -2.33
C ALA A 229 -1.45 -15.04 -1.79
N THR A 230 -1.08 -16.29 -1.53
CA THR A 230 0.26 -16.63 -1.03
C THR A 230 1.33 -16.17 -2.01
N GLN A 231 1.19 -16.45 -3.31
CA GLN A 231 2.15 -16.03 -4.33
C GLN A 231 2.25 -14.50 -4.48
N PHE A 232 1.13 -13.79 -4.37
CA PHE A 232 1.10 -12.33 -4.42
C PHE A 232 1.74 -11.70 -3.18
N TYR A 233 1.37 -12.13 -1.98
CA TYR A 233 1.93 -11.57 -0.75
C TYR A 233 3.39 -11.97 -0.53
N GLN A 234 3.81 -13.18 -0.93
CA GLN A 234 5.23 -13.54 -0.93
C GLN A 234 6.06 -12.63 -1.84
N TYR A 235 5.51 -12.24 -3.00
CA TYR A 235 6.15 -11.26 -3.88
C TYR A 235 6.33 -9.90 -3.21
N LEU A 236 5.27 -9.39 -2.57
CA LEU A 236 5.31 -8.11 -1.87
C LEU A 236 6.26 -8.12 -0.67
N LEU A 237 6.36 -9.25 0.03
CA LEU A 237 7.23 -9.39 1.19
C LEU A 237 8.71 -9.46 0.84
N GLN A 238 9.06 -9.89 -0.38
CA GLN A 238 10.44 -10.20 -0.74
C GLN A 238 11.40 -9.00 -0.59
N PRO A 239 11.12 -7.80 -1.14
CA PRO A 239 12.03 -6.66 -1.00
C PRO A 239 12.31 -6.28 0.46
N PHE A 240 11.29 -6.35 1.33
CA PHE A 240 11.46 -6.02 2.74
C PHE A 240 12.20 -7.11 3.52
N ARG A 241 12.07 -8.38 3.14
CA ARG A 241 12.88 -9.47 3.70
C ARG A 241 14.35 -9.28 3.35
N ASP A 242 14.61 -8.95 2.09
CA ASP A 242 15.96 -8.70 1.58
C ASP A 242 16.56 -7.47 2.25
N MET A 243 15.81 -6.37 2.39
CA MET A 243 16.26 -5.17 3.10
C MET A 243 16.56 -5.44 4.58
N ARG A 244 15.70 -6.18 5.28
CA ARG A 244 15.95 -6.57 6.68
C ARG A 244 17.22 -7.40 6.83
N GLU A 245 17.45 -8.35 5.92
CA GLU A 245 18.64 -9.19 5.92
C GLU A 245 19.90 -8.39 5.60
N LEU A 246 19.87 -7.56 4.55
CA LEU A 246 20.96 -6.67 4.16
C LEU A 246 21.33 -5.72 5.30
N ALA A 247 20.35 -5.01 5.86
CA ALA A 247 20.56 -4.06 6.95
C ALA A 247 21.17 -4.74 8.18
N THR A 248 20.70 -5.95 8.52
CA THR A 248 21.28 -6.73 9.62
C THR A 248 22.72 -7.14 9.35
N LEU A 249 23.05 -7.54 8.12
CA LEU A 249 24.40 -7.92 7.72
C LEU A 249 25.35 -6.71 7.75
N CYS A 250 24.96 -5.59 7.17
CA CYS A 250 25.74 -4.34 7.17
C CYS A 250 26.02 -3.87 8.61
N LYS A 251 25.00 -3.85 9.48
CA LYS A 251 25.16 -3.54 10.90
C LYS A 251 26.17 -4.48 11.58
N LEU A 252 26.06 -5.79 11.34
CA LEU A 252 26.97 -6.78 11.95
C LEU A 252 28.42 -6.60 11.48
N GLU A 253 28.62 -6.22 10.21
CA GLU A 253 29.95 -5.93 9.68
C GLU A 253 30.55 -4.69 10.33
N ILE A 254 29.76 -3.62 10.48
CA ILE A 254 30.17 -2.41 11.20
C ILE A 254 30.57 -2.74 12.64
N LEU A 255 29.73 -3.47 13.38
CA LEU A 255 30.03 -3.86 14.77
C LEU A 255 31.30 -4.69 14.89
N LYS A 256 31.60 -5.56 13.91
CA LYS A 256 32.86 -6.31 13.87
C LYS A 256 34.04 -5.37 13.64
N SER A 257 33.94 -4.40 12.73
CA SER A 257 35.02 -3.42 12.49
C SER A 257 35.31 -2.59 13.74
N LEU A 258 34.27 -2.17 14.45
CA LEU A 258 34.38 -1.42 15.71
C LEU A 258 35.11 -2.22 16.82
N GLN A 259 34.96 -3.55 16.83
CA GLN A 259 35.60 -4.42 17.82
C GLN A 259 37.03 -4.84 17.43
N ALA A 260 37.27 -5.08 16.14
CA ALA A 260 38.51 -5.68 15.65
C ALA A 260 39.58 -4.65 15.27
N ASP A 261 39.17 -3.48 14.78
CA ASP A 261 40.08 -2.50 14.20
C ASP A 261 40.45 -1.38 15.17
N LYS A 262 41.70 -0.90 15.07
CA LYS A 262 42.15 0.30 15.80
C LYS A 262 41.72 1.54 15.05
N LEU A 263 40.47 1.96 15.26
CA LEU A 263 39.86 3.09 14.58
C LEU A 263 40.06 4.39 15.37
N GLY A 264 40.12 5.53 14.65
CA GLY A 264 40.15 6.86 15.28
C GLY A 264 38.75 7.28 15.75
N PRO A 265 38.66 8.22 16.72
CA PRO A 265 37.38 8.57 17.37
C PRO A 265 36.31 9.06 16.39
N ARG A 266 36.68 9.87 15.39
CA ARG A 266 35.74 10.34 14.35
C ARG A 266 35.22 9.21 13.45
N ARG A 267 36.01 8.16 13.23
CA ARG A 267 35.57 7.01 12.43
C ARG A 267 34.68 6.09 13.25
N VAL A 268 34.95 5.95 14.54
CA VAL A 268 34.09 5.22 15.48
C VAL A 268 32.70 5.87 15.50
N GLU A 269 32.63 7.18 15.76
CA GLU A 269 31.37 7.93 15.79
C GLU A 269 30.59 7.83 14.47
N ALA A 270 31.28 7.93 13.33
CA ALA A 270 30.63 7.78 12.02
C ALA A 270 30.07 6.37 11.79
N LEU A 271 30.78 5.33 12.23
CA LEU A 271 30.33 3.94 12.13
C LEU A 271 29.20 3.62 13.11
N GLU A 272 29.23 4.20 14.31
CA GLU A 272 28.13 4.08 15.28
C GLU A 272 26.85 4.66 14.69
N LYS A 273 26.93 5.87 14.10
CA LYS A 273 25.80 6.48 13.38
C LYS A 273 25.32 5.62 12.20
N GLU A 274 26.24 5.11 11.38
CA GLU A 274 25.88 4.22 10.26
C GLU A 274 25.20 2.94 10.76
N ALA A 275 25.63 2.39 11.89
CA ALA A 275 25.00 1.22 12.50
C ALA A 275 23.58 1.52 13.02
N GLU A 276 23.32 2.74 13.50
CA GLU A 276 21.99 3.23 13.89
C GLU A 276 21.08 3.39 12.66
N GLU A 277 21.58 3.99 11.57
CA GLU A 277 20.83 4.10 10.31
C GLU A 277 20.41 2.71 9.78
N TRP A 278 21.33 1.73 9.82
CA TRP A 278 21.01 0.35 9.46
C TRP A 278 20.03 -0.33 10.44
N THR A 279 19.98 0.07 11.71
CA THR A 279 18.92 -0.42 12.61
C THR A 279 17.56 0.08 12.21
N GLU A 280 17.43 1.37 11.90
CA GLU A 280 16.16 1.97 11.51
C GLU A 280 15.63 1.32 10.23
N HIS A 281 16.49 1.11 9.23
CA HIS A 281 16.11 0.42 7.99
C HIS A 281 15.63 -1.03 8.23
N ALA A 282 16.25 -1.74 9.18
CA ALA A 282 15.83 -3.09 9.54
C ALA A 282 14.46 -3.07 10.26
N GLU A 283 14.23 -2.10 11.14
CA GLU A 283 12.97 -1.91 11.87
C GLU A 283 11.83 -1.56 10.91
N GLU A 284 12.00 -0.56 10.04
CA GLU A 284 11.03 -0.17 9.01
C GLU A 284 10.67 -1.33 8.08
N ALA A 285 11.66 -2.14 7.68
CA ALA A 285 11.44 -3.34 6.87
C ALA A 285 10.61 -4.39 7.62
N VAL A 286 10.85 -4.58 8.93
CA VAL A 286 10.03 -5.47 9.78
C VAL A 286 8.59 -4.97 9.86
N CYS A 287 8.36 -3.66 9.97
CA CYS A 287 7.02 -3.08 10.05
C CYS A 287 6.26 -3.26 8.75
N SER A 288 6.92 -2.97 7.62
CA SER A 288 6.36 -3.22 6.29
C SER A 288 5.98 -4.70 6.09
N ILE A 289 6.81 -5.64 6.57
CA ILE A 289 6.49 -7.08 6.55
C ILE A 289 5.22 -7.38 7.35
N GLN A 290 5.07 -6.78 8.53
CA GLN A 290 3.89 -7.00 9.38
C GLN A 290 2.62 -6.44 8.72
N ASP A 291 2.65 -5.23 8.18
CA ASP A 291 1.51 -4.60 7.49
C ASP A 291 1.04 -5.41 6.28
N ILE A 292 1.99 -5.87 5.45
CA ILE A 292 1.70 -6.73 4.30
C ILE A 292 1.07 -8.05 4.76
N THR A 293 1.54 -8.61 5.89
CA THR A 293 1.01 -9.84 6.48
C THR A 293 -0.42 -9.65 7.00
N VAL A 294 -0.74 -8.49 7.59
CA VAL A 294 -2.12 -8.13 7.97
C VAL A 294 -3.02 -8.13 6.73
N GLY A 295 -2.53 -7.60 5.61
CA GLY A 295 -3.21 -7.63 4.31
C GLY A 295 -3.55 -9.06 3.86
N TYR A 296 -2.59 -9.98 3.91
CA TYR A 296 -2.83 -11.39 3.53
C TYR A 296 -3.97 -12.03 4.33
N PHE A 297 -3.91 -11.93 5.66
CA PHE A 297 -4.93 -12.55 6.51
C PHE A 297 -6.29 -11.87 6.38
N LYS A 298 -6.33 -10.56 6.11
CA LYS A 298 -7.58 -9.85 5.82
C LYS A 298 -8.31 -10.48 4.63
N GLU A 299 -7.58 -10.82 3.57
CA GLU A 299 -8.17 -11.41 2.36
C GLU A 299 -8.71 -12.82 2.61
N THR A 300 -7.95 -13.68 3.29
CA THR A 300 -8.37 -15.05 3.57
C THR A 300 -9.54 -15.10 4.55
N VAL A 301 -9.53 -14.25 5.58
CA VAL A 301 -10.64 -14.12 6.55
C VAL A 301 -11.92 -13.64 5.88
N GLN A 302 -11.83 -12.66 4.97
CA GLN A 302 -13.00 -12.17 4.23
C GLN A 302 -13.65 -13.26 3.38
N ALA A 303 -12.84 -14.07 2.69
CA ALA A 303 -13.33 -15.20 1.91
C ALA A 303 -14.02 -16.24 2.82
N LEU A 304 -13.37 -16.69 3.90
CA LEU A 304 -13.97 -17.64 4.85
C LEU A 304 -15.24 -17.10 5.51
N ALA A 305 -15.30 -15.81 5.82
CA ALA A 305 -16.48 -15.18 6.40
C ALA A 305 -17.67 -15.19 5.42
N ALA A 306 -17.42 -14.96 4.14
CA ALA A 306 -18.44 -15.05 3.10
C ALA A 306 -18.96 -16.48 2.94
N MET A 307 -18.07 -17.47 2.87
CA MET A 307 -18.40 -18.89 2.79
C MET A 307 -19.25 -19.33 4.00
N LYS A 308 -18.84 -18.95 5.23
CA LYS A 308 -19.60 -19.21 6.47
C LYS A 308 -21.01 -18.65 6.38
N LYS A 309 -21.11 -17.38 6.00
CA LYS A 309 -22.38 -16.65 5.94
C LYS A 309 -23.33 -17.29 4.92
N GLN A 310 -22.79 -17.80 3.81
CA GLN A 310 -23.59 -18.52 2.81
C GLN A 310 -24.09 -19.85 3.37
N MET A 311 -23.22 -20.64 4.01
CA MET A 311 -23.60 -21.92 4.59
C MET A 311 -24.61 -21.79 5.76
N GLU A 312 -24.55 -20.70 6.54
CA GLU A 312 -25.57 -20.38 7.56
C GLU A 312 -26.94 -20.00 6.96
N GLN A 313 -26.97 -19.51 5.70
CA GLN A 313 -28.23 -19.31 4.98
C GLN A 313 -28.76 -20.63 4.44
N ASP A 314 -27.87 -21.48 3.91
CA ASP A 314 -28.25 -22.80 3.41
C ASP A 314 -28.81 -23.69 4.52
N GLN A 315 -28.28 -23.60 5.74
CA GLN A 315 -28.83 -24.30 6.90
C GLN A 315 -30.33 -24.04 7.10
N LYS A 316 -30.83 -22.85 6.76
CA LYS A 316 -32.25 -22.49 6.91
C LYS A 316 -33.14 -23.11 5.84
N ARG A 317 -32.57 -23.56 4.71
CA ARG A 317 -33.30 -24.16 3.58
C ARG A 317 -33.58 -25.64 3.78
N PHE A 318 -32.78 -26.34 4.60
CA PHE A 318 -32.88 -27.78 4.79
C PHE A 318 -33.38 -28.15 6.20
N GLY A 319 -34.12 -29.26 6.28
CA GLY A 319 -34.52 -29.84 7.56
C GLY A 319 -33.34 -30.42 8.33
N GLN A 320 -33.49 -30.57 9.66
CA GLN A 320 -32.40 -30.97 10.56
C GLN A 320 -31.76 -32.32 10.20
N ALA A 321 -32.55 -33.30 9.75
CA ALA A 321 -32.05 -34.60 9.33
C ALA A 321 -31.20 -34.53 8.05
N THR A 322 -31.68 -33.80 7.04
CA THR A 322 -30.94 -33.58 5.78
C THR A 322 -29.68 -32.76 6.02
N TRP A 323 -29.73 -31.77 6.91
CA TRP A 323 -28.59 -30.91 7.25
C TRP A 323 -27.49 -31.65 8.03
N ALA A 324 -27.81 -32.76 8.69
CA ALA A 324 -26.84 -33.51 9.49
C ALA A 324 -25.59 -33.91 8.69
N SER A 325 -25.70 -34.18 7.39
CA SER A 325 -24.56 -34.48 6.51
C SER A 325 -23.65 -33.27 6.25
N ALA A 326 -24.18 -32.05 6.30
CA ALA A 326 -23.43 -30.80 6.07
C ALA A 326 -22.89 -30.18 7.37
N CYS A 327 -23.39 -30.60 8.55
CA CYS A 327 -22.92 -30.12 9.86
C CYS A 327 -21.39 -30.17 10.04
N PRO A 328 -20.68 -31.27 9.72
CA PRO A 328 -19.23 -31.36 9.92
C PRO A 328 -18.46 -30.30 9.13
N ARG A 329 -18.93 -29.99 7.92
CA ARG A 329 -18.33 -28.93 7.08
C ARG A 329 -18.53 -27.55 7.71
N LEU A 330 -19.74 -27.23 8.21
CA LEU A 330 -19.99 -25.96 8.87
C LEU A 330 -19.13 -25.80 10.14
N GLU A 331 -18.97 -26.87 10.91
CA GLU A 331 -18.09 -26.91 12.09
C GLU A 331 -16.63 -26.64 11.69
N ASN A 332 -16.13 -27.32 10.65
CA ASN A 332 -14.78 -27.11 10.12
C ASN A 332 -14.58 -25.68 9.63
N LEU A 333 -15.54 -25.11 8.91
CA LEU A 333 -15.45 -23.76 8.38
C LEU A 333 -15.44 -22.71 9.50
N LYS A 334 -16.27 -22.89 10.54
CA LYS A 334 -16.22 -22.05 11.75
C LYS A 334 -14.86 -22.14 12.45
N TYR A 335 -14.27 -23.33 12.53
CA TYR A 335 -12.94 -23.53 13.09
C TYR A 335 -11.86 -22.82 12.26
N MET A 336 -11.87 -23.00 10.94
CA MET A 336 -10.92 -22.36 10.01
C MET A 336 -11.02 -20.84 10.07
N LEU A 337 -12.24 -20.28 10.05
CA LEU A 337 -12.45 -18.84 10.20
C LEU A 337 -11.93 -18.33 11.53
N ALA A 338 -12.24 -19.00 12.65
CA ALA A 338 -11.75 -18.58 13.96
C ALA A 338 -10.21 -18.64 14.04
N LYS A 339 -9.58 -19.63 13.39
CA LYS A 339 -8.13 -19.77 13.32
C LYS A 339 -7.49 -18.65 12.50
N GLU A 340 -8.01 -18.33 11.32
CA GLU A 340 -7.44 -17.27 10.49
C GLU A 340 -7.71 -15.87 11.02
N THR A 341 -8.88 -15.61 11.60
CA THR A 341 -9.10 -14.32 12.25
C THR A 341 -8.17 -14.14 13.45
N LEU A 342 -7.82 -15.22 14.16
CA LEU A 342 -6.82 -15.16 15.23
C LEU A 342 -5.43 -14.77 14.70
N GLN A 343 -5.01 -15.29 13.55
CA GLN A 343 -3.75 -14.87 12.91
C GLN A 343 -3.80 -13.42 12.45
N HIS A 344 -4.92 -13.02 11.81
CA HIS A 344 -5.15 -11.64 11.40
C HIS A 344 -5.02 -10.65 12.58
N MET A 345 -5.71 -10.94 13.68
CA MET A 345 -5.69 -10.09 14.86
C MET A 345 -4.34 -10.06 15.56
N ARG A 346 -3.60 -11.18 15.61
CA ARG A 346 -2.24 -11.19 16.16
C ARG A 346 -1.27 -10.39 15.31
N ALA A 347 -1.38 -10.46 13.98
CA ALA A 347 -0.60 -9.61 13.09
C ALA A 347 -0.93 -8.13 13.31
N LYS A 348 -2.22 -7.79 13.43
CA LYS A 348 -2.66 -6.42 13.74
C LYS A 348 -2.18 -5.93 15.11
N GLU A 349 -2.19 -6.80 16.12
CA GLU A 349 -1.66 -6.50 17.45
C GLU A 349 -0.17 -6.16 17.42
N LEU A 350 0.63 -6.84 16.60
CA LEU A 350 2.06 -6.51 16.43
C LEU A 350 2.25 -5.11 15.85
N CYS A 351 1.50 -4.77 14.79
CA CYS A 351 1.56 -3.45 14.15
C CYS A 351 1.19 -2.33 15.13
N LEU A 352 0.10 -2.52 15.90
CA LEU A 352 -0.34 -1.54 16.90
C LEU A 352 0.66 -1.40 18.06
N ASN A 353 1.31 -2.49 18.47
CA ASN A 353 2.37 -2.41 19.49
C ASN A 353 3.57 -1.60 19.00
N HIS A 354 3.95 -1.75 17.72
CA HIS A 354 5.02 -0.95 17.11
C HIS A 354 4.63 0.53 17.05
N LYS A 355 3.46 0.85 16.46
CA LYS A 355 2.94 2.23 16.43
C LYS A 355 2.93 2.88 17.81
N ARG A 356 2.51 2.15 18.85
CA ARG A 356 2.52 2.65 20.23
C ARG A 356 3.95 2.91 20.75
N ALA A 357 4.91 2.06 20.40
CA ALA A 357 6.31 2.27 20.76
C ALA A 357 6.91 3.47 20.02
N ASP A 358 6.54 3.69 18.76
CA ASP A 358 6.98 4.84 17.97
C ASP A 358 6.45 6.16 18.54
N ILE A 359 5.16 6.21 18.90
CA ILE A 359 4.58 7.37 19.61
C ILE A 359 5.35 7.66 20.89
N TRP A 360 5.71 6.61 21.64
CA TRP A 360 6.47 6.77 22.88
C TRP A 360 7.90 7.28 22.64
N LYS A 361 8.60 6.76 21.61
CA LYS A 361 9.93 7.24 21.18
C LYS A 361 9.86 8.71 20.74
N ASN A 362 8.82 9.09 19.99
CA ASN A 362 8.61 10.46 19.56
C ASN A 362 8.37 11.41 20.74
N MET A 363 7.63 10.99 21.76
CA MET A 363 7.47 11.76 22.99
C MET A 363 8.79 11.94 23.76
N GLU A 364 9.65 10.91 23.83
CA GLU A 364 10.93 10.96 24.55
C GLU A 364 11.97 11.86 23.85
N ASN A 365 11.88 11.98 22.52
CA ASN A 365 12.80 12.79 21.71
C ASN A 365 12.48 14.29 21.68
N LEU A 366 11.36 14.73 22.27
CA LEU A 366 10.96 16.14 22.29
C LEU A 366 11.58 16.90 23.47
N ASP A 367 12.15 18.08 23.20
CA ASP A 367 12.66 18.99 24.23
C ASP A 367 11.50 19.71 24.97
N GLU A 368 11.71 20.15 26.21
CA GLU A 368 10.70 20.82 27.08
C GLU A 368 10.31 22.27 26.64
N GLN A 369 10.38 22.60 25.36
CA GLN A 369 10.01 23.91 24.83
C GLN A 369 8.49 24.09 24.79
N GLU A 370 8.00 25.33 24.98
CA GLU A 370 6.55 25.64 24.98
C GLU A 370 5.87 25.26 23.64
N ASP A 371 6.58 25.38 22.51
CA ASP A 371 6.06 24.97 21.19
C ASP A 371 5.87 23.45 21.07
N ASN A 372 6.63 22.65 21.82
CA ASN A 372 6.52 21.20 21.82
C ASN A 372 5.37 20.69 22.70
N MET A 373 4.80 21.53 23.56
CA MET A 373 3.68 21.14 24.43
C MET A 373 2.44 20.74 23.64
N VAL A 374 2.15 21.43 22.53
CA VAL A 374 1.02 21.08 21.64
C VAL A 374 1.26 19.73 20.98
N VAL A 375 2.49 19.48 20.52
CA VAL A 375 2.88 18.20 19.89
C VAL A 375 2.80 17.05 20.92
N VAL A 376 3.18 17.29 22.17
CA VAL A 376 3.03 16.30 23.25
C VAL A 376 1.56 16.00 23.56
N GLU A 377 0.69 17.01 23.57
CA GLU A 377 -0.77 16.82 23.73
C GLU A 377 -1.35 15.98 22.59
N GLU A 378 -0.96 16.26 21.33
CA GLU A 378 -1.37 15.48 20.15
C GLU A 378 -0.89 14.03 20.24
N LEU A 379 0.39 13.80 20.53
CA LEU A 379 0.96 12.46 20.71
C LEU A 379 0.28 11.72 21.89
N GLU A 380 -0.11 12.42 22.97
CA GLU A 380 -0.83 11.80 24.10
C GLU A 380 -2.21 11.29 23.63
N LEU A 381 -2.92 12.05 22.80
CA LEU A 381 -4.18 11.62 22.21
C LEU A 381 -3.99 10.41 21.28
N GLU A 382 -3.01 10.45 20.38
CA GLU A 382 -2.69 9.33 19.48
C GLU A 382 -2.31 8.05 20.25
N TYR A 383 -1.61 8.19 21.37
CA TYR A 383 -1.28 7.08 22.25
C TYR A 383 -2.55 6.44 22.82
N TYR A 384 -3.49 7.23 23.32
CA TYR A 384 -4.76 6.72 23.84
C TYR A 384 -5.60 6.04 22.75
N GLU A 385 -5.69 6.62 21.57
CA GLU A 385 -6.40 6.03 20.44
C GLU A 385 -5.79 4.67 20.05
N THR A 386 -4.47 4.63 19.87
CA THR A 386 -3.73 3.39 19.57
C THR A 386 -3.91 2.35 20.68
N GLN A 387 -3.92 2.76 21.95
CA GLN A 387 -4.13 1.87 23.09
C GLN A 387 -5.56 1.31 23.15
N LEU A 388 -6.57 2.10 22.79
CA LEU A 388 -7.97 1.65 22.71
C LEU A 388 -8.15 0.65 21.56
N GLU A 389 -7.57 0.92 20.39
CA GLU A 389 -7.55 -0.03 19.27
C GLU A 389 -6.87 -1.35 19.66
N LEU A 390 -5.77 -1.28 20.40
CA LEU A 390 -5.07 -2.47 20.89
C LEU A 390 -5.94 -3.30 21.83
N TYR A 391 -6.71 -2.66 22.73
CA TYR A 391 -7.69 -3.37 23.56
C TYR A 391 -8.80 -4.03 22.73
N ASP A 392 -9.29 -3.37 21.68
CA ASP A 392 -10.28 -3.96 20.78
C ASP A 392 -9.75 -5.19 20.06
N VAL A 393 -8.52 -5.10 19.51
CA VAL A 393 -7.85 -6.24 18.87
C VAL A 393 -7.64 -7.38 19.87
N GLN A 394 -7.17 -7.10 21.09
CA GLN A 394 -7.00 -8.12 22.13
C GLN A 394 -8.31 -8.77 22.57
N LEU A 395 -9.41 -8.01 22.64
CA LEU A 395 -10.74 -8.55 22.88
C LEU A 395 -11.20 -9.45 21.73
N GLU A 396 -10.88 -9.11 20.48
CA GLU A 396 -11.14 -9.95 19.32
C GLU A 396 -10.29 -11.22 19.31
N ILE A 397 -9.02 -11.16 19.68
CA ILE A 397 -8.14 -12.33 19.87
C ILE A 397 -8.80 -13.29 20.85
N LEU A 398 -9.15 -12.82 22.05
CA LEU A 398 -9.77 -13.66 23.08
C LEU A 398 -11.13 -14.20 22.64
N LYS A 399 -11.92 -13.42 21.88
CA LYS A 399 -13.19 -13.88 21.29
C LYS A 399 -12.95 -15.06 20.34
N HIS A 400 -11.96 -14.98 19.45
CA HIS A 400 -11.69 -16.05 18.50
C HIS A 400 -11.01 -17.27 19.14
N GLU A 401 -10.19 -17.08 20.18
CA GLU A 401 -9.70 -18.17 21.03
C GLU A 401 -10.86 -18.91 21.70
N GLU A 402 -11.86 -18.18 22.20
CA GLU A 402 -13.08 -18.77 22.75
C GLU A 402 -13.87 -19.54 21.69
N MET A 403 -14.04 -18.98 20.49
CA MET A 403 -14.73 -19.63 19.36
C MET A 403 -14.05 -20.93 18.93
N LEU A 404 -12.72 -21.01 18.97
CA LEU A 404 -11.98 -22.25 18.72
C LEU A 404 -12.32 -23.33 19.77
N LEU A 405 -12.46 -22.95 21.04
CA LEU A 405 -12.89 -23.89 22.07
C LEU A 405 -14.36 -24.30 21.90
N ILE A 406 -15.23 -23.36 21.54
CA ILE A 406 -16.67 -23.63 21.30
C ILE A 406 -16.86 -24.61 20.15
N THR A 407 -16.21 -24.39 19.01
CA THR A 407 -16.30 -25.31 17.85
C THR A 407 -15.80 -26.72 18.18
N GLN A 408 -14.71 -26.83 18.95
CA GLN A 408 -14.24 -28.12 19.46
C GLN A 408 -15.23 -28.77 20.43
N LEU A 409 -15.83 -27.99 21.34
CA LEU A 409 -16.83 -28.47 22.27
C LEU A 409 -18.08 -28.98 21.54
N ASP A 410 -18.52 -28.29 20.50
CA ASP A 410 -19.68 -28.69 19.69
C ASP A 410 -19.40 -30.00 18.94
N THR A 411 -18.19 -30.17 18.40
CA THR A 411 -17.75 -31.42 17.78
C THR A 411 -17.78 -32.58 18.78
N LEU A 412 -17.23 -32.38 20.00
CA LEU A 412 -17.21 -33.40 21.05
C LEU A 412 -18.63 -33.75 21.53
N ARG A 413 -19.52 -32.75 21.66
CA ARG A 413 -20.92 -32.95 22.03
C ARG A 413 -21.67 -33.76 20.97
N ARG A 414 -21.42 -33.47 19.69
CA ARG A 414 -21.98 -34.24 18.57
C ARG A 414 -21.50 -35.69 18.60
N GLN A 415 -20.18 -35.93 18.72
CA GLN A 415 -19.62 -37.29 18.85
C GLN A 415 -20.20 -38.06 20.04
N MET A 416 -20.34 -37.39 21.19
CA MET A 416 -20.97 -38.01 22.36
C MET A 416 -22.44 -38.37 22.13
N LYS A 417 -23.16 -37.56 21.35
CA LYS A 417 -24.55 -37.82 20.97
C LYS A 417 -24.64 -38.97 19.96
N GLU A 418 -23.75 -39.03 18.98
CA GLU A 418 -23.68 -40.13 18.00
C GLU A 418 -23.43 -41.50 18.66
N ILE A 419 -22.56 -41.55 19.68
CA ILE A 419 -22.32 -42.77 20.46
C ILE A 419 -23.54 -43.13 21.34
N GLN A 420 -24.27 -42.12 21.84
CA GLN A 420 -25.48 -42.35 22.65
C GLN A 420 -26.68 -42.81 21.80
N ASP A 421 -26.79 -42.26 20.60
CA ASP A 421 -27.87 -42.51 19.65
C ASP A 421 -27.53 -43.68 18.70
N GLU A 422 -26.45 -44.44 18.98
CA GLU A 422 -26.06 -45.61 18.18
C GLU A 422 -27.14 -46.69 18.26
N VAL A 423 -27.87 -46.86 17.15
CA VAL A 423 -28.98 -47.82 17.06
C VAL A 423 -28.41 -49.23 16.90
N VAL A 424 -28.63 -50.07 17.89
CA VAL A 424 -28.30 -51.50 17.82
C VAL A 424 -29.47 -52.26 17.22
N TYR A 425 -29.23 -52.89 16.07
CA TYR A 425 -30.17 -53.84 15.49
C TYR A 425 -29.98 -55.21 16.16
N TYR A 426 -30.99 -55.67 16.87
CA TYR A 426 -31.04 -57.04 17.37
C TYR A 426 -31.45 -57.98 16.24
N ASP A 427 -30.79 -59.14 16.18
CA ASP A 427 -31.29 -60.26 15.38
C ASP A 427 -32.65 -60.72 15.95
N THR A 428 -33.49 -61.39 15.17
CA THR A 428 -34.84 -61.76 15.64
C THR A 428 -34.77 -62.65 16.90
N CYS A 429 -35.06 -62.09 18.08
CA CYS A 429 -35.10 -62.83 19.34
C CYS A 429 -36.38 -63.69 19.41
N GLU A 430 -36.24 -64.96 19.77
CA GLU A 430 -37.38 -65.89 19.94
C GLU A 430 -38.10 -65.70 21.30
N ASN A 431 -37.44 -65.10 22.30
CA ASN A 431 -37.98 -64.86 23.65
C ASN A 431 -37.92 -63.38 24.07
N PRO A 432 -38.95 -62.85 24.77
CA PRO A 432 -38.99 -61.46 25.22
C PRO A 432 -37.98 -61.14 26.35
N GLU A 433 -37.63 -62.13 27.18
CA GLU A 433 -36.67 -61.96 28.29
C GLU A 433 -35.22 -61.75 27.80
N GLU A 434 -34.88 -62.28 26.62
CA GLU A 434 -33.56 -62.08 25.98
C GLU A 434 -33.40 -60.65 25.46
N LEU A 435 -34.51 -59.99 25.11
CA LEU A 435 -34.54 -58.60 24.67
C LEU A 435 -34.34 -57.63 25.85
N GLU A 436 -35.04 -57.86 26.97
CA GLU A 436 -34.91 -57.05 28.19
C GLU A 436 -33.48 -57.12 28.77
N GLY A 437 -32.88 -58.32 28.81
CA GLY A 437 -31.49 -58.49 29.26
C GLY A 437 -30.45 -57.84 28.32
N ALA A 438 -30.73 -57.81 27.02
CA ALA A 438 -29.87 -57.14 26.04
C ALA A 438 -29.98 -55.61 26.12
N GLU A 439 -31.18 -55.07 26.34
CA GLU A 439 -31.42 -53.64 26.56
C GLU A 439 -30.77 -53.13 27.85
N GLU A 440 -30.86 -53.87 28.97
CA GLU A 440 -30.18 -53.52 30.22
C GLU A 440 -28.64 -53.56 30.08
N ALA A 441 -28.11 -54.57 29.38
CA ALA A 441 -26.67 -54.67 29.11
C ALA A 441 -26.16 -53.52 28.22
N LEU A 442 -26.98 -53.04 27.28
CA LEU A 442 -26.65 -51.90 26.42
C LEU A 442 -26.76 -50.56 27.13
N GLY A 443 -27.79 -50.36 27.96
CA GLY A 443 -27.90 -49.20 28.84
C GLY A 443 -26.67 -49.06 29.75
N GLN A 444 -26.16 -50.19 30.26
CA GLN A 444 -24.91 -50.22 31.03
C GLN A 444 -23.67 -49.96 30.16
N ARG A 445 -23.55 -50.55 28.97
CA ARG A 445 -22.42 -50.28 28.05
C ARG A 445 -22.34 -48.81 27.62
N CYS A 446 -23.48 -48.18 27.37
CA CYS A 446 -23.55 -46.76 26.98
C CYS A 446 -23.22 -45.83 28.17
N ALA A 447 -23.63 -46.20 29.39
CA ALA A 447 -23.28 -45.47 30.62
C ALA A 447 -21.79 -45.56 31.02
N PHE A 448 -21.13 -46.69 30.74
CA PHE A 448 -19.74 -46.98 31.13
C PHE A 448 -18.74 -47.03 29.97
N SER A 449 -19.11 -46.54 28.77
CA SER A 449 -18.19 -46.51 27.63
C SER A 449 -16.92 -45.71 27.98
N PRO A 450 -15.72 -46.32 27.92
CA PRO A 450 -14.46 -45.63 28.23
C PRO A 450 -14.20 -44.49 27.23
N GLU A 451 -14.77 -44.54 26.04
CA GLU A 451 -14.67 -43.49 25.02
C GLU A 451 -15.51 -42.27 25.40
N VAL A 452 -16.77 -42.47 25.81
CA VAL A 452 -17.63 -41.39 26.31
C VAL A 452 -17.03 -40.75 27.56
N ALA A 453 -16.41 -41.52 28.44
CA ALA A 453 -15.69 -40.99 29.61
C ALA A 453 -14.49 -40.11 29.21
N LYS A 454 -13.71 -40.51 28.20
CA LYS A 454 -12.61 -39.71 27.63
C LYS A 454 -13.13 -38.40 27.02
N LEU A 455 -14.18 -38.46 26.21
CA LEU A 455 -14.81 -37.28 25.61
C LEU A 455 -15.32 -36.32 26.69
N ARG A 456 -16.03 -36.82 27.71
CA ARG A 456 -16.48 -36.02 28.87
C ARG A 456 -15.33 -35.36 29.61
N ARG A 457 -14.20 -36.05 29.83
CA ARG A 457 -13.00 -35.47 30.45
C ARG A 457 -12.45 -34.33 29.60
N ARG A 458 -12.39 -34.52 28.27
CA ARG A 458 -11.91 -33.48 27.35
C ARG A 458 -12.84 -32.26 27.33
N THR A 459 -14.16 -32.47 27.29
CA THR A 459 -15.16 -31.40 27.39
C THR A 459 -14.98 -30.56 28.65
N ARG A 460 -14.80 -31.19 29.82
CA ARG A 460 -14.53 -30.46 31.08
C ARG A 460 -13.25 -29.63 31.01
N GLN A 461 -12.19 -30.14 30.38
CA GLN A 461 -10.93 -29.39 30.20
C GLN A 461 -11.10 -28.17 29.29
N LEU A 462 -11.82 -28.30 28.18
CA LEU A 462 -12.06 -27.19 27.27
C LEU A 462 -13.00 -26.14 27.89
N GLU A 463 -14.03 -26.56 28.62
CA GLU A 463 -14.90 -25.67 29.40
C GLU A 463 -14.14 -24.87 30.45
N ALA A 464 -13.20 -25.51 31.18
CA ALA A 464 -12.35 -24.81 32.14
C ALA A 464 -11.47 -23.73 31.46
N LYS A 465 -10.85 -24.07 30.32
CA LYS A 465 -10.09 -23.10 29.51
C LYS A 465 -10.97 -21.96 29.00
N ARG A 466 -12.21 -22.26 28.56
CA ARG A 466 -13.19 -21.25 28.14
C ARG A 466 -13.49 -20.30 29.29
N GLY A 467 -13.70 -20.81 30.50
CA GLY A 467 -13.90 -20.01 31.72
C GLY A 467 -12.73 -19.07 32.00
N THR A 468 -11.48 -19.51 31.83
CA THR A 468 -10.29 -18.64 31.95
C THR A 468 -10.27 -17.52 30.92
N ILE A 469 -10.62 -17.81 29.66
CA ILE A 469 -10.70 -16.79 28.61
C ILE A 469 -11.81 -15.78 28.93
N CYS A 470 -12.98 -16.22 29.38
CA CYS A 470 -14.07 -15.33 29.77
C CYS A 470 -13.66 -14.36 30.89
N ALA A 471 -12.92 -14.85 31.90
CA ALA A 471 -12.39 -14.00 32.98
C ALA A 471 -11.40 -12.96 32.44
N ARG A 472 -10.49 -13.36 31.53
CA ARG A 472 -9.56 -12.43 30.87
C ARG A 472 -10.28 -11.37 30.04
N ARG A 473 -11.33 -11.75 29.29
CA ARG A 473 -12.16 -10.81 28.52
C ARG A 473 -12.84 -9.78 29.43
N ALA A 474 -13.39 -10.22 30.56
CA ALA A 474 -14.02 -9.30 31.53
C ALA A 474 -13.00 -8.32 32.12
N TYR A 475 -11.82 -8.81 32.51
CA TYR A 475 -10.72 -7.97 32.98
C TYR A 475 -10.31 -6.92 31.93
N LEU A 476 -10.16 -7.35 30.67
CA LEU A 476 -9.73 -6.48 29.58
C LEU A 476 -10.78 -5.42 29.22
N ARG A 477 -12.07 -5.75 29.27
CA ARG A 477 -13.15 -4.75 29.12
C ARG A 477 -13.07 -3.67 30.18
N ASN A 478 -12.91 -4.04 31.45
CA ASN A 478 -12.76 -3.06 32.53
C ASN A 478 -11.53 -2.15 32.33
N LYS A 479 -10.43 -2.69 31.77
CA LYS A 479 -9.24 -1.90 31.41
C LYS A 479 -9.49 -0.95 30.25
N LYS A 480 -10.24 -1.40 29.24
CA LYS A 480 -10.66 -0.56 28.12
C LYS A 480 -11.54 0.59 28.62
N ASP A 481 -12.56 0.31 29.42
CA ASP A 481 -13.48 1.32 29.97
C ASP A 481 -12.72 2.41 30.75
N GLN A 482 -11.78 2.01 31.61
CA GLN A 482 -10.90 2.94 32.34
C GLN A 482 -10.04 3.81 31.39
N CYS A 483 -9.59 3.25 30.27
CA CYS A 483 -8.81 3.97 29.28
C CYS A 483 -9.67 4.96 28.49
N GLU A 484 -10.90 4.58 28.14
CA GLU A 484 -11.87 5.44 27.47
C GLU A 484 -12.23 6.65 28.34
N GLU A 485 -12.44 6.44 29.63
CA GLU A 485 -12.68 7.53 30.58
C GLU A 485 -11.52 8.52 30.62
N ARG A 486 -10.28 8.03 30.74
CA ARG A 486 -9.06 8.88 30.75
C ARG A 486 -8.89 9.65 29.44
N HIS A 487 -9.07 8.98 28.31
CA HIS A 487 -8.99 9.61 26.99
C HIS A 487 -10.04 10.71 26.84
N ARG A 488 -11.29 10.49 27.26
CA ARG A 488 -12.34 11.52 27.25
C ARG A 488 -11.99 12.72 28.11
N THR A 489 -11.43 12.49 29.31
CA THR A 489 -10.97 13.59 30.17
C THR A 489 -9.83 14.38 29.52
N ARG A 490 -8.88 13.70 28.87
CA ARG A 490 -7.78 14.38 28.15
C ARG A 490 -8.27 15.19 26.96
N LEU A 491 -9.21 14.66 26.19
CA LEU A 491 -9.82 15.38 25.08
C LEU A 491 -10.54 16.66 25.56
N GLN A 492 -11.23 16.59 26.70
CA GLN A 492 -11.87 17.77 27.31
C GLN A 492 -10.83 18.81 27.75
N GLN A 493 -9.73 18.38 28.36
CA GLN A 493 -8.64 19.28 28.77
C GLN A 493 -7.99 19.98 27.57
N ALA A 494 -7.70 19.25 26.49
CA ALA A 494 -7.16 19.84 25.25
C ALA A 494 -8.14 20.83 24.59
N GLN A 495 -9.44 20.56 24.64
CA GLN A 495 -10.45 21.51 24.16
C GLN A 495 -10.56 22.77 25.03
N GLU A 496 -10.31 22.67 26.33
CA GLU A 496 -10.30 23.81 27.25
C GLU A 496 -9.02 24.64 27.09
N SER A 497 -7.85 24.00 26.95
CA SER A 497 -6.56 24.67 26.71
C SER A 497 -6.60 25.47 25.41
N THR A 498 -7.08 24.87 24.32
CA THR A 498 -7.26 25.55 23.03
C THR A 498 -8.22 26.73 23.14
N LYS A 499 -9.39 26.58 23.79
CA LYS A 499 -10.31 27.71 24.00
C LYS A 499 -9.67 28.85 24.80
N TYR A 500 -8.88 28.53 25.82
CA TYR A 500 -8.16 29.52 26.62
C TYR A 500 -7.12 30.28 25.78
N LEU A 501 -6.35 29.57 24.95
CA LEU A 501 -5.41 30.17 24.00
C LEU A 501 -6.09 31.10 22.99
N HIS A 502 -7.21 30.68 22.40
CA HIS A 502 -7.99 31.52 21.48
C HIS A 502 -8.55 32.78 22.16
N GLN A 503 -9.02 32.65 23.40
CA GLN A 503 -9.48 33.81 24.18
C GLN A 503 -8.32 34.78 24.46
N HIS A 504 -7.16 34.27 24.89
CA HIS A 504 -5.98 35.09 25.13
C HIS A 504 -5.50 35.80 23.86
N HIS A 505 -5.45 35.08 22.73
CA HIS A 505 -5.08 35.65 21.43
C HIS A 505 -6.08 36.73 20.97
N SER A 506 -7.39 36.50 21.14
CA SER A 506 -8.41 37.50 20.78
C SER A 506 -8.31 38.78 21.61
N ILE A 507 -7.96 38.66 22.90
CA ILE A 507 -7.74 39.80 23.79
C ILE A 507 -6.45 40.53 23.38
N GLN A 508 -5.40 39.80 23.03
CA GLN A 508 -4.12 40.37 22.60
C GLN A 508 -4.27 41.16 21.28
N LEU A 509 -5.02 40.65 20.30
CA LEU A 509 -5.34 41.36 19.04
C LEU A 509 -6.11 42.66 19.29
N VAL A 510 -7.14 42.62 20.13
CA VAL A 510 -7.92 43.81 20.51
C VAL A 510 -7.06 44.83 21.28
N SER A 511 -6.02 44.37 21.99
CA SER A 511 -5.07 45.24 22.71
C SER A 511 -4.10 45.90 21.75
N THR A 512 -3.56 45.15 20.77
CA THR A 512 -2.65 45.69 19.74
C THR A 512 -3.34 46.66 18.80
N GLU A 513 -4.61 46.44 18.44
CA GLU A 513 -5.41 47.39 17.64
C GLU A 513 -5.69 48.71 18.38
N ARG A 514 -5.69 48.69 19.72
CA ARG A 514 -5.85 49.90 20.54
C ARG A 514 -4.55 50.66 20.77
N GLU A 515 -3.41 50.03 20.52
CA GLU A 515 -2.08 50.62 20.67
C GLU A 515 -1.49 51.17 19.36
N GLU A 516 -2.18 51.07 18.22
CA GLU A 516 -1.81 51.83 17.02
C GLU A 516 -2.03 53.34 17.27
N PRO A 517 -0.95 54.16 17.32
CA PRO A 517 -1.10 55.58 17.57
C PRO A 517 -1.71 56.26 16.35
N LEU A 518 -2.78 57.02 16.58
CA LEU A 518 -3.28 58.06 15.67
C LEU A 518 -2.10 58.98 15.29
N LEU A 519 -1.57 58.81 14.08
CA LEU A 519 -0.71 59.79 13.39
C LEU A 519 -1.55 60.92 12.80
#